data_AF-A0AAV0YBN0-F1
#
_entry.id   AF-A0AAV0YBN0-F1
#
_cell.length_a   1.000
_cell.length_b   1.000
_cell.length_c   1.000
_cell.angle_alpha   90.00
_cell.angle_beta   90.00
_cell.angle_gamma   90.00
#
_symmetry.space_group_name_H-M   'P 1'
#
loop_
_entity.id
_entity.type
_entity.pdbx_description
1 polymer ?
#
loop_
_entity_poly.entity_id
_entity_poly.type
_entity_poly.pdbx_seq_one_letter_code
_entity_poly.pdbx_strand_id
1 'polypeptide(L)'
;MEEKSEQQKHGILIFDEMSVRKSLKLDPKSLRYQGVVDFGDDDVYSTDNNSLADHTLVFGFSSLYENNFQPIGCFAAKGATTGVILAKLIIQAILMLEYAGAKVTALVCDGAKPNRRMWQEFGISGELGKIKNSFKNPYDDSRKVFVLSDVPHLFKCVRNRLISNELMV
;
A
#
# COMPACT_ATOMS: atom_id res chain seq x y z
N MET A 1 3.29 0.15 22.48
CA MET A 1 4.55 0.78 21.99
C MET A 1 5.37 1.40 23.12
N GLU A 2 4.77 1.75 24.26
CA GLU A 2 5.45 2.44 25.37
C GLU A 2 6.57 1.62 26.04
N GLU A 3 6.45 0.29 26.09
CA GLU A 3 7.48 -0.60 26.67
C GLU A 3 8.60 -1.00 25.68
N LYS A 4 8.48 -0.64 24.41
CA LYS A 4 9.46 -1.03 23.37
C LYS A 4 10.61 -0.03 23.31
N SER A 5 11.83 -0.53 23.07
CA SER A 5 12.98 0.34 22.77
C SER A 5 12.75 1.11 21.48
N GLU A 6 13.47 2.22 21.27
CA GLU A 6 13.35 3.01 20.05
C GLU A 6 13.58 2.15 18.79
N GLN A 7 14.58 1.25 18.79
CA GLN A 7 14.84 0.35 17.67
C GLN A 7 13.68 -0.61 17.39
N GLN A 8 13.01 -1.11 18.43
CA GLN A 8 11.89 -2.04 18.31
C GLN A 8 10.61 -1.39 17.76
N LYS A 9 10.53 -0.05 17.78
CA LYS A 9 9.41 0.69 17.18
C LYS A 9 9.51 0.75 15.66
N HIS A 10 10.69 0.52 15.08
CA HIS A 10 10.88 0.59 13.64
C HIS A 10 10.25 -0.59 12.90
N GLY A 11 9.58 -0.27 11.80
CA GLY A 11 8.99 -1.25 10.90
C GLY A 11 8.81 -0.72 9.49
N ILE A 12 8.27 -1.60 8.66
CA ILE A 12 7.96 -1.35 7.25
C ILE A 12 6.46 -1.47 7.03
N LEU A 13 5.93 -0.58 6.20
CA LEU A 13 4.56 -0.64 5.73
C LEU A 13 4.55 -1.40 4.41
N ILE A 14 3.84 -2.52 4.37
CA ILE A 14 3.69 -3.38 3.20
C ILE A 14 2.23 -3.30 2.78
N PHE A 15 1.97 -3.27 1.48
CA PHE A 15 0.61 -3.37 0.96
C PHE A 15 0.58 -4.07 -0.37
N ASP A 16 -0.54 -4.75 -0.63
CA ASP A 16 -0.82 -5.41 -1.89
C ASP A 16 -2.34 -5.52 -2.12
N GLU A 17 -2.72 -5.78 -3.36
CA GLU A 17 -4.11 -5.98 -3.76
C GLU A 17 -4.39 -7.46 -4.03
N MET A 18 -5.50 -7.96 -3.49
CA MET A 18 -5.94 -9.33 -3.72
C MET A 18 -7.31 -9.34 -4.38
N SER A 19 -7.47 -10.14 -5.44
CA SER A 19 -8.77 -10.33 -6.08
C SER A 19 -9.73 -11.08 -5.15
N VAL A 20 -10.97 -10.60 -5.06
CA VAL A 20 -12.04 -11.16 -4.24
C VAL A 20 -13.30 -11.38 -5.07
N ARG A 21 -14.20 -12.24 -4.58
CA ARG A 21 -15.48 -12.48 -5.26
C ARG A 21 -16.43 -11.31 -5.03
N LYS A 22 -16.94 -10.72 -6.11
CA LYS A 22 -18.03 -9.73 -6.07
C LYS A 22 -19.23 -10.30 -5.32
N SER A 23 -19.69 -9.60 -4.29
CA SER A 23 -20.88 -9.96 -3.52
C SER A 23 -21.44 -8.71 -2.85
N LEU A 24 -22.74 -8.48 -2.99
CA LEU A 24 -23.44 -7.41 -2.29
C LEU A 24 -24.24 -8.01 -1.14
N LYS A 25 -24.05 -7.51 0.08
CA LYS A 25 -24.80 -7.95 1.26
C LYS A 25 -25.24 -6.76 2.08
N LEU A 26 -26.47 -6.76 2.59
CA LEU A 26 -26.90 -5.80 3.59
C LEU A 26 -26.42 -6.27 4.96
N ASP A 27 -25.66 -5.43 5.67
CA ASP A 27 -25.39 -5.65 7.09
C ASP A 27 -26.58 -5.14 7.91
N PRO A 28 -27.35 -6.02 8.58
CA PRO A 28 -28.53 -5.62 9.32
C PRO A 28 -28.20 -4.75 10.55
N LYS A 29 -26.95 -4.75 11.03
CA LYS A 29 -26.55 -3.94 12.19
C LYS A 29 -26.27 -2.49 11.82
N SER A 30 -25.46 -2.26 10.78
CA SER A 30 -25.15 -0.92 10.30
C SER A 30 -26.19 -0.36 9.32
N LEU A 31 -27.10 -1.21 8.82
CA LEU A 31 -28.03 -0.91 7.73
C LEU A 31 -27.33 -0.38 6.47
N ARG A 32 -26.09 -0.82 6.24
CA ARG A 32 -25.28 -0.46 5.07
C ARG A 32 -25.07 -1.66 4.16
N TYR A 33 -24.99 -1.40 2.86
CA TYR A 33 -24.56 -2.38 1.88
C TYR A 33 -23.05 -2.57 1.95
N GLN A 34 -22.60 -3.82 2.05
CA GLN A 34 -21.22 -4.25 2.00
C GLN A 34 -20.91 -4.87 0.63
N GLY A 35 -19.67 -4.70 0.17
CA GLY A 35 -19.18 -5.23 -1.10
C GLY A 35 -19.18 -4.25 -2.27
N VAL A 36 -19.40 -2.97 -1.97
CA VAL A 36 -19.09 -1.85 -2.87
C VAL A 36 -17.68 -1.34 -2.60
N VAL A 37 -17.11 -0.60 -3.55
CA VAL A 37 -15.83 0.11 -3.37
C VAL A 37 -15.93 1.06 -2.18
N ASP A 38 -14.97 0.99 -1.27
CA ASP A 38 -14.92 1.75 -0.03
C ASP A 38 -13.45 1.99 0.36
N PHE A 39 -13.07 3.27 0.32
CA PHE A 39 -11.75 3.77 0.74
C PHE A 39 -11.83 4.62 2.02
N GLY A 40 -12.98 4.63 2.71
CA GLY A 40 -13.20 5.41 3.93
C GLY A 40 -13.71 6.84 3.72
N ASP A 41 -14.15 7.20 2.51
CA ASP A 41 -14.80 8.47 2.22
C ASP A 41 -16.31 8.41 2.59
N ASP A 42 -16.88 9.50 3.10
CA ASP A 42 -18.30 9.58 3.52
C ASP A 42 -19.31 9.71 2.35
N ASP A 43 -18.88 9.40 1.12
CA ASP A 43 -19.70 9.57 -0.07
C ASP A 43 -20.86 8.57 -0.15
N VAL A 44 -21.95 8.99 -0.81
CA VAL A 44 -23.10 8.13 -1.08
C VAL A 44 -22.71 7.07 -2.10
N TYR A 45 -22.50 5.84 -1.63
CA TYR A 45 -22.17 4.70 -2.47
C TYR A 45 -23.33 4.35 -3.41
N SER A 46 -23.12 4.48 -4.72
CA SER A 46 -24.02 3.89 -5.73
C SER A 46 -24.03 2.36 -5.55
N THR A 47 -25.19 1.71 -5.67
CA THR A 47 -25.33 0.24 -5.56
C THR A 47 -25.31 -0.48 -6.91
N ASP A 48 -24.92 0.22 -7.98
CA ASP A 48 -24.85 -0.34 -9.33
C ASP A 48 -23.78 -1.43 -9.44
N ASN A 49 -23.91 -2.34 -10.41
CA ASN A 49 -22.85 -3.34 -10.71
C ASN A 49 -21.47 -2.70 -10.99
N ASN A 50 -21.44 -1.41 -11.36
CA ASN A 50 -20.21 -0.70 -11.60
C ASN A 50 -19.46 -0.29 -10.31
N SER A 51 -20.09 -0.36 -9.15
CA SER A 51 -19.48 -0.03 -7.85
C SER A 51 -19.10 -1.26 -7.02
N LEU A 52 -19.42 -2.47 -7.47
CA LEU A 52 -19.05 -3.69 -6.74
C LEU A 52 -17.53 -3.88 -6.71
N ALA A 53 -17.01 -4.08 -5.50
CA ALA A 53 -15.61 -4.38 -5.28
C ALA A 53 -15.28 -5.80 -5.77
N ASP A 54 -14.16 -5.93 -6.47
CA ASP A 54 -13.57 -7.20 -6.88
C ASP A 54 -12.12 -7.37 -6.46
N HIS A 55 -11.57 -6.37 -5.78
CA HIS A 55 -10.27 -6.42 -5.17
C HIS A 55 -10.35 -5.91 -3.74
N THR A 56 -9.36 -6.27 -2.95
CA THR A 56 -9.17 -5.78 -1.60
C THR A 56 -7.73 -5.32 -1.46
N LEU A 57 -7.55 -4.04 -1.17
CA LEU A 57 -6.25 -3.46 -0.86
C LEU A 57 -5.98 -3.63 0.64
N VAL A 58 -4.92 -4.35 0.98
CA VAL A 58 -4.56 -4.64 2.38
C VAL A 58 -3.25 -3.95 2.72
N PHE A 59 -3.24 -3.25 3.86
CA PHE A 59 -2.04 -2.69 4.46
C PHE A 59 -1.64 -3.52 5.68
N GLY A 60 -0.35 -3.76 5.81
CA GLY A 60 0.24 -4.43 6.96
C GLY A 60 1.52 -3.74 7.42
N PHE A 61 1.73 -3.71 8.73
CA PHE A 61 2.96 -3.25 9.34
C PHE A 61 3.79 -4.45 9.78
N SER A 62 5.03 -4.54 9.32
CA SER A 62 5.98 -5.56 9.74
C SER A 62 7.09 -4.91 10.56
N SER A 63 7.36 -5.44 11.75
CA SER A 63 8.48 -4.95 12.56
C SER A 63 9.81 -5.35 11.91
N LEU A 64 10.79 -4.46 11.98
CA LEU A 64 12.17 -4.75 11.53
C LEU A 64 12.99 -5.50 12.58
N TYR A 65 12.61 -5.38 13.86
CA TYR A 65 13.39 -5.91 14.98
C TYR A 65 12.81 -7.21 15.55
N GLU A 66 11.51 -7.39 15.42
CA GLU A 66 10.79 -8.56 15.91
C GLU A 66 10.12 -9.28 14.74
N ASN A 67 9.95 -10.59 14.85
CA ASN A 67 9.16 -11.35 13.88
C ASN A 67 7.66 -11.15 14.12
N ASN A 68 7.19 -9.93 13.83
CA ASN A 68 5.81 -9.53 14.01
C ASN A 68 5.27 -8.84 12.75
N PHE A 69 4.09 -9.26 12.34
CA PHE A 69 3.33 -8.68 11.25
C PHE A 69 1.89 -8.44 11.70
N GLN A 70 1.38 -7.24 11.46
CA GLN A 70 0.03 -6.86 11.83
C GLN A 70 -0.68 -6.25 10.61
N PRO A 71 -1.85 -6.77 10.19
CA PRO A 71 -2.70 -6.06 9.25
C PRO A 71 -3.27 -4.81 9.93
N ILE A 72 -3.21 -3.67 9.27
CA ILE A 72 -3.61 -2.37 9.85
C ILE A 72 -4.77 -1.70 9.11
N GLY A 73 -5.05 -2.13 7.89
CA GLY A 73 -6.10 -1.54 7.06
C GLY A 73 -6.48 -2.46 5.91
N CYS A 74 -7.74 -2.42 5.54
CA CYS A 74 -8.33 -3.23 4.49
C CYS A 74 -9.40 -2.41 3.79
N PHE A 75 -9.26 -2.22 2.48
CA PHE A 75 -10.14 -1.37 1.68
C PHE A 75 -10.73 -2.16 0.53
N ALA A 76 -12.02 -1.93 0.26
CA ALA A 76 -12.71 -2.57 -0.84
C ALA A 76 -12.45 -1.77 -2.12
N ALA A 77 -11.84 -2.41 -3.11
CA ALA A 77 -11.42 -1.76 -4.36
C ALA A 77 -12.05 -2.43 -5.57
N LYS A 78 -12.09 -1.71 -6.69
CA LYS A 78 -12.49 -2.25 -7.99
C LYS A 78 -11.33 -2.12 -8.97
N GLY A 79 -10.87 -3.26 -9.47
CA GLY A 79 -9.61 -3.36 -10.18
C GLY A 79 -8.47 -2.83 -9.31
N ALA A 80 -7.47 -2.24 -9.99
CA ALA A 80 -6.33 -1.69 -9.30
C ALA A 80 -6.59 -0.25 -8.82
N THR A 81 -6.29 0.02 -7.55
CA THR A 81 -6.48 1.33 -6.93
C THR A 81 -5.62 2.37 -7.61
N THR A 82 -6.18 3.55 -7.90
CA THR A 82 -5.41 4.61 -8.57
C THR A 82 -4.24 5.07 -7.69
N GLY A 83 -3.11 5.41 -8.33
CA GLY A 83 -1.90 5.79 -7.60
C GLY A 83 -2.09 7.02 -6.68
N VAL A 84 -3.01 7.93 -7.02
CA VAL A 84 -3.34 9.11 -6.20
C VAL A 84 -4.09 8.72 -4.93
N ILE A 85 -5.10 7.85 -5.04
CA ILE A 85 -5.84 7.35 -3.86
C ILE A 85 -4.88 6.55 -2.96
N LEU A 86 -4.07 5.68 -3.57
CA LEU A 86 -3.09 4.89 -2.83
C LEU A 86 -2.09 5.77 -2.07
N ALA A 87 -1.58 6.85 -2.68
CA ALA A 87 -0.70 7.80 -2.00
C ALA A 87 -1.38 8.44 -0.77
N LYS A 88 -2.66 8.84 -0.89
CA LYS A 88 -3.44 9.39 0.24
C LYS A 88 -3.58 8.37 1.38
N LEU A 89 -3.96 7.13 1.06
CA LEU A 89 -4.11 6.06 2.05
C LEU A 89 -2.78 5.75 2.76
N ILE A 90 -1.67 5.72 2.02
CA ILE A 90 -0.32 5.53 2.59
C ILE A 90 0.03 6.65 3.57
N ILE A 91 -0.22 7.92 3.21
CA ILE A 91 0.04 9.05 4.11
C ILE A 91 -0.79 8.89 5.40
N GLN A 92 -2.09 8.59 5.29
CA GLN A 92 -2.94 8.36 6.45
C GLN A 92 -2.44 7.20 7.31
N ALA A 93 -2.07 6.07 6.70
CA ALA A 93 -1.52 4.92 7.42
C ALA A 93 -0.23 5.27 8.17
N ILE A 94 0.69 6.03 7.56
CA ILE A 94 1.91 6.48 8.23
C ILE A 94 1.58 7.37 9.43
N LEU A 95 0.69 8.36 9.25
CA LEU A 95 0.29 9.27 10.32
C LEU A 95 -0.32 8.51 11.51
N MET A 96 -1.21 7.56 11.25
CA MET A 96 -1.86 6.76 12.31
C MET A 96 -0.87 5.84 13.04
N LEU A 97 0.02 5.18 12.30
CA LEU A 97 1.06 4.33 12.88
C LEU A 97 2.03 5.12 13.76
N GLU A 98 2.48 6.27 13.27
CA GLU A 98 3.41 7.15 13.97
C GLU A 98 2.78 7.77 15.23
N TYR A 99 1.51 8.18 15.12
CA TYR A 99 0.73 8.63 16.27
C TYR A 99 0.60 7.54 17.35
N ALA A 100 0.45 6.27 16.95
CA ALA A 100 0.43 5.12 17.87
C ALA A 100 1.83 4.73 18.41
N GLY A 101 2.89 5.44 18.01
CA GLY A 101 4.26 5.23 18.47
C GLY A 101 5.10 4.27 17.63
N ALA A 102 4.58 3.75 16.52
CA ALA A 102 5.38 2.98 15.56
C ALA A 102 6.24 3.90 14.69
N LYS A 103 7.38 3.42 14.18
CA LYS A 103 8.28 4.21 13.32
C LYS A 103 8.33 3.62 11.92
N VAL A 104 7.62 4.24 10.99
CA VAL A 104 7.59 3.78 9.59
C VAL A 104 8.90 4.17 8.91
N THR A 105 9.68 3.16 8.54
CA THR A 105 11.02 3.32 7.95
C THR A 105 10.99 3.17 6.44
N ALA A 106 10.17 2.25 5.92
CA ALA A 106 10.04 2.02 4.49
C ALA A 106 8.64 1.58 4.09
N LEU A 107 8.33 1.77 2.81
CA LEU A 107 7.19 1.20 2.10
C LEU A 107 7.67 0.07 1.20
N VAL A 108 6.92 -1.01 1.13
CA VAL A 108 7.16 -2.11 0.18
C VAL A 108 5.90 -2.40 -0.61
N CYS A 109 6.02 -2.41 -1.93
CA CYS A 109 4.96 -2.82 -2.84
C CYS A 109 5.52 -3.44 -4.11
N ASP A 110 4.65 -4.06 -4.91
CA ASP A 110 5.03 -4.54 -6.23
C ASP A 110 5.30 -3.38 -7.22
N GLY A 111 5.77 -3.74 -8.41
CA GLY A 111 6.07 -2.80 -9.48
C GLY A 111 4.93 -2.54 -10.46
N ALA A 112 3.66 -2.76 -10.10
CA ALA A 112 2.52 -2.55 -10.98
C ALA A 112 2.34 -1.07 -11.39
N LYS A 113 1.63 -0.81 -12.50
CA LYS A 113 1.44 0.55 -13.04
C LYS A 113 0.89 1.54 -12.00
N PRO A 114 -0.14 1.21 -11.20
CA PRO A 114 -0.69 2.15 -10.21
C PRO A 114 0.29 2.42 -9.05
N ASN A 115 1.03 1.41 -8.61
CA ASN A 115 2.08 1.55 -7.60
C ASN A 115 3.22 2.45 -8.08
N ARG A 116 3.64 2.33 -9.34
CA ARG A 116 4.59 3.28 -9.94
C ARG A 116 4.04 4.70 -10.06
N ARG A 117 2.74 4.85 -10.31
CA ARG A 117 2.11 6.18 -10.29
C ARG A 117 2.15 6.77 -8.88
N MET A 118 1.85 5.98 -7.86
CA MET A 118 1.99 6.38 -6.46
C MET A 118 3.43 6.78 -6.11
N TRP A 119 4.45 6.07 -6.60
CA TRP A 119 5.85 6.47 -6.45
C TRP A 119 6.10 7.88 -7.00
N GLN A 120 5.54 8.22 -8.17
CA GLN A 120 5.65 9.56 -8.75
C GLN A 120 4.97 10.62 -7.88
N GLU A 121 3.83 10.32 -7.25
CA GLU A 121 3.15 11.25 -6.32
C GLU A 121 4.04 11.58 -5.10
N PHE A 122 4.87 10.63 -4.64
CA PHE A 122 5.90 10.88 -3.61
C PHE A 122 7.20 11.49 -4.18
N GLY A 123 7.26 11.73 -5.49
CA GLY A 123 8.43 12.24 -6.19
C GLY A 123 9.60 11.26 -6.19
N ILE A 124 9.32 9.95 -6.16
CA ILE A 124 10.31 8.88 -6.27
C ILE A 124 10.68 8.70 -7.74
N SER A 125 11.97 8.60 -8.01
CA SER A 125 12.52 8.44 -9.36
C SER A 125 13.67 7.43 -9.36
N GLY A 126 13.65 6.54 -10.35
CA GLY A 126 14.73 5.62 -10.67
C GLY A 126 15.61 6.08 -11.84
N GLU A 127 15.54 7.36 -12.23
CA GLU A 127 16.35 7.90 -13.32
C GLU A 127 17.85 7.76 -13.01
N LEU A 128 18.61 7.23 -13.98
CA LEU A 128 20.05 7.00 -13.82
C LEU A 128 20.76 8.34 -13.53
N GLY A 129 21.53 8.38 -12.44
CA GLY A 129 22.22 9.60 -12.00
C GLY A 129 21.35 10.60 -11.22
N LYS A 130 20.04 10.36 -11.07
CA LYS A 130 19.10 11.19 -10.29
C LYS A 130 18.15 10.34 -9.43
N ILE A 131 18.70 9.30 -8.81
CA ILE A 131 17.92 8.37 -7.99
C ILE A 131 17.37 9.10 -6.77
N LYS A 132 16.04 9.05 -6.62
CA LYS A 132 15.33 9.48 -5.43
C LYS A 132 14.43 8.35 -4.97
N ASN A 133 14.84 7.66 -3.91
CA ASN A 133 14.16 6.47 -3.37
C ASN A 133 13.50 6.71 -2.00
N SER A 134 13.37 7.97 -1.59
CA SER A 134 12.74 8.34 -0.32
C SER A 134 12.03 9.68 -0.40
N PHE A 135 11.09 9.87 0.53
CA PHE A 135 10.40 11.13 0.77
C PHE A 135 10.43 11.45 2.29
N LYS A 136 10.12 12.69 2.67
CA LYS A 136 10.07 13.10 4.07
C LYS A 136 8.91 12.37 4.77
N ASN A 137 9.14 11.91 6.00
CA ASN A 137 8.06 11.31 6.78
C ASN A 137 7.00 12.40 7.09
N PRO A 138 5.69 12.15 6.80
CA PRO A 138 4.65 13.15 6.96
C PRO A 138 4.30 13.48 8.42
N TYR A 139 4.72 12.64 9.38
CA TYR A 139 4.54 12.88 10.82
C TYR A 139 5.75 13.59 11.45
N ASP A 140 6.96 13.35 10.91
CA ASP A 140 8.22 13.84 11.45
C ASP A 140 9.25 14.10 10.33
N ASP A 141 9.38 15.38 9.98
CA ASP A 141 10.18 15.89 8.86
C ASP A 141 11.67 15.55 8.95
N SER A 142 12.16 15.22 10.16
CA SER A 142 13.55 14.87 10.40
C SER A 142 13.90 13.48 9.86
N ARG A 143 12.89 12.63 9.64
CA ARG A 143 13.03 11.28 9.13
C ARG A 143 12.57 11.15 7.68
N LYS A 144 13.06 10.09 7.06
CA LYS A 144 12.70 9.71 5.69
C LYS A 144 11.97 8.38 5.70
N VAL A 145 11.05 8.23 4.76
CA VAL A 145 10.44 6.95 4.42
C VAL A 145 11.02 6.52 3.08
N PHE A 146 11.66 5.34 3.08
CA PHE A 146 12.21 4.74 1.88
C PHE A 146 11.14 3.99 1.10
N VAL A 147 11.24 3.96 -0.22
CA VAL A 147 10.31 3.21 -1.08
C VAL A 147 11.08 2.07 -1.72
N LEU A 148 10.64 0.84 -1.45
CA LEU A 148 11.26 -0.40 -1.90
C LEU A 148 10.28 -1.17 -2.77
N SER A 149 10.82 -1.86 -3.77
CA SER A 149 10.06 -2.80 -4.60
C SER A 149 10.10 -4.20 -3.98
N ASP A 150 9.05 -4.98 -4.20
CA ASP A 150 9.07 -6.41 -3.95
C ASP A 150 10.11 -7.10 -4.85
N VAL A 151 11.19 -7.57 -4.23
CA VAL A 151 12.34 -8.20 -4.89
C VAL A 151 11.98 -9.52 -5.58
N PRO A 152 11.27 -10.48 -4.93
CA PRO A 152 10.72 -11.65 -5.61
C PRO A 152 9.94 -11.32 -6.88
N HIS A 153 9.09 -10.29 -6.87
CA HIS A 153 8.36 -9.85 -8.06
C HIS A 153 9.29 -9.37 -9.18
N LEU A 154 10.34 -8.60 -8.84
CA LEU A 154 11.35 -8.17 -9.82
C LEU A 154 12.05 -9.38 -10.47
N PHE A 155 12.48 -10.37 -9.68
CA PHE A 155 13.11 -11.57 -10.23
C PHE A 155 12.17 -12.38 -11.13
N LYS A 156 10.88 -12.49 -10.77
CA LYS A 156 9.87 -13.10 -11.65
C LYS A 156 9.74 -12.34 -12.98
N CYS A 157 9.73 -11.01 -12.96
CA CYS A 157 9.68 -10.19 -14.17
C CYS A 157 10.93 -10.39 -15.05
N VAL A 158 12.13 -10.40 -14.46
CA VAL A 158 13.39 -10.64 -15.19
C VAL A 158 13.38 -12.03 -15.82
N ARG A 159 13.03 -13.06 -15.04
CA ARG A 159 12.91 -14.44 -15.54
C ARG A 159 11.94 -14.54 -16.70
N ASN A 160 10.75 -13.95 -16.58
CA ASN A 160 9.73 -14.01 -17.64
C ASN A 160 10.23 -13.35 -18.93
N ARG A 161 10.95 -12.22 -18.85
CA ARG A 161 11.56 -11.55 -20.01
C ARG A 161 12.70 -12.35 -20.65
N LEU A 162 13.49 -13.05 -19.84
CA LEU A 162 14.53 -13.97 -20.34
C LEU A 162 13.91 -15.13 -21.13
N ILE A 163 12.85 -15.73 -20.60
CA ILE A 163 12.16 -16.86 -21.24
C ILE A 163 11.46 -16.42 -22.53
N SER A 164 10.87 -15.23 -22.57
CA SER A 164 10.20 -14.70 -23.75
C SER A 164 11.15 -14.18 -24.84
N ASN A 165 12.48 -14.29 -24.65
CA ASN A 165 13.51 -13.70 -25.53
C ASN A 165 13.35 -12.17 -25.74
N GLU A 166 12.70 -11.47 -24.81
CA GLU A 166 12.51 -10.01 -24.88
C GLU A 166 13.71 -9.22 -24.30
N LEU A 167 14.83 -9.90 -24.06
CA LEU A 167 16.12 -9.27 -23.78
C LEU A 167 16.95 -9.25 -25.07
N MET A 168 16.51 -8.45 -26.03
CA MET A 168 17.36 -7.99 -27.13
C MET A 168 17.62 -6.49 -26.93
N VAL A 169 18.88 -6.20 -26.60
CA VAL A 169 19.68 -4.96 -26.76
C VAL A 169 18.91 -3.64 -26.76
#